data_AF-A0A151JRX1-F1
#
_entry.id   AF-A0A151JRX1-F1
#
_cell.length_a   1.000
_cell.length_b   1.000
_cell.length_c   1.000
_cell.angle_alpha   90.00
_cell.angle_beta   90.00
_cell.angle_gamma   90.00
#
_symmetry.space_group_name_H-M   'P 1'
#
loop_
_entity.id
_entity.type
_entity.pdbx_description
1 polymer ?
#
loop_
_entity_poly.entity_id
_entity_poly.type
_entity_poly.pdbx_seq_one_letter_code
_entity_poly.pdbx_strand_id
1 'polypeptide(L)'
;KFLDIGIAAGPMSQVEIAIGDTRGNRIVLPHATWMAFVEKRADIQQLVRSSTPSPLMIQDLVIELVKIRDVDNVKLSLCDKCVYMKPSTILFMLKLEQCVEHAFLFMSIYKYCKR
;
A
#
# COMPACT_ATOMS: atom_id res chain seq x y z
N LYS A 1 -6.95 11.01 11.62
CA LYS A 1 -7.09 9.66 11.01
C LYS A 1 -6.39 9.76 9.65
N PHE A 2 -5.30 9.02 9.37
CA PHE A 2 -4.35 9.41 8.29
C PHE A 2 -4.18 8.37 7.18
N LEU A 3 -4.77 7.19 7.32
CA LEU A 3 -4.72 6.12 6.34
C LEU A 3 -5.93 5.21 6.56
N ASP A 4 -6.73 4.99 5.52
CA ASP A 4 -7.77 3.94 5.55
C ASP A 4 -7.28 2.78 4.69
N ILE A 5 -7.16 1.61 5.33
CA ILE A 5 -6.83 0.34 4.67
C ILE A 5 -8.10 -0.52 4.67
N GLY A 6 -8.62 -0.78 3.49
CA GLY A 6 -9.82 -1.60 3.31
C GLY A 6 -9.53 -2.80 2.43
N ILE A 7 -10.19 -3.93 2.73
CA ILE A 7 -10.20 -5.10 1.86
C ILE A 7 -11.57 -5.18 1.20
N ALA A 8 -11.61 -5.05 -0.12
CA ALA A 8 -12.85 -5.03 -0.89
C ALA A 8 -13.00 -6.27 -1.77
N ALA A 9 -14.23 -6.76 -1.85
CA ALA A 9 -14.63 -7.86 -2.71
C ALA A 9 -15.16 -7.29 -4.05
N GLY A 10 -14.29 -7.16 -5.06
CA GLY A 10 -14.68 -6.65 -6.38
C GLY A 10 -15.61 -7.60 -7.16
N PRO A 11 -16.34 -7.06 -8.16
CA PRO A 11 -17.27 -7.82 -9.02
C PRO A 11 -16.56 -8.92 -9.84
N MET A 12 -15.26 -8.75 -10.13
CA MET A 12 -14.41 -9.75 -10.80
C MET A 12 -13.92 -10.88 -9.88
N SER A 13 -14.58 -11.09 -8.73
CA SER A 13 -14.15 -12.03 -7.68
C SER A 13 -12.80 -11.75 -7.03
N GLN A 14 -12.12 -10.65 -7.36
CA GLN A 14 -10.83 -10.30 -6.77
C GLN A 14 -11.01 -9.59 -5.41
N VAL A 15 -10.04 -9.81 -4.53
CA VAL A 15 -9.95 -9.14 -3.24
C VAL A 15 -8.84 -8.10 -3.36
N GLU A 16 -9.16 -6.84 -3.06
CA GLU A 16 -8.29 -5.70 -3.30
C GLU A 16 -8.00 -4.93 -2.01
N ILE A 17 -6.80 -4.35 -1.91
CA ILE A 17 -6.36 -3.56 -0.75
C ILE A 17 -6.42 -2.08 -1.13
N ALA A 18 -7.39 -1.36 -0.59
CA ALA A 18 -7.51 0.08 -0.79
C ALA A 18 -6.67 0.84 0.24
N ILE A 19 -5.90 1.83 -0.21
CA ILE A 19 -5.12 2.73 0.63
C ILE A 19 -5.60 4.15 0.32
N GLY A 20 -6.25 4.79 1.30
CA GLY A 20 -6.81 6.13 1.16
C GLY A 20 -6.15 7.19 2.04
N ASP A 21 -6.13 8.44 1.58
CA ASP A 21 -5.77 9.63 2.37
C ASP A 21 -7.01 10.44 2.81
N THR A 22 -6.81 11.46 3.65
CA THR A 22 -7.91 12.30 4.18
C THR A 22 -8.54 13.23 3.15
N ARG A 23 -7.97 13.31 1.95
CA ARG A 23 -8.45 14.18 0.86
C ARG A 23 -9.29 13.41 -0.16
N GLY A 24 -9.54 12.13 0.10
CA GLY A 24 -10.29 11.25 -0.77
C GLY A 24 -9.46 10.63 -1.89
N ASN A 25 -8.13 10.82 -1.89
CA ASN A 25 -7.26 10.08 -2.81
C ASN A 25 -7.19 8.63 -2.35
N ARG A 26 -7.28 7.70 -3.29
CA ARG A 26 -7.16 6.28 -3.01
C ARG A 26 -6.37 5.58 -4.10
N ILE A 27 -5.50 4.66 -3.70
CA ILE A 27 -4.94 3.65 -4.58
C ILE A 27 -5.51 2.29 -4.19
N VAL A 28 -5.64 1.39 -5.17
CA VAL A 28 -6.17 0.04 -4.96
C VAL A 28 -5.09 -0.93 -5.42
N LEU A 29 -4.57 -1.72 -4.50
CA LEU A 29 -3.52 -2.69 -4.75
C LEU A 29 -4.14 -4.07 -4.93
N PRO A 30 -3.83 -4.77 -6.04
CA PRO A 30 -4.00 -6.21 -6.11
C PRO A 30 -3.20 -6.89 -4.99
N HIS A 31 -3.69 -8.05 -4.50
CA HIS A 31 -2.99 -8.83 -3.47
C HIS A 31 -1.55 -9.20 -3.88
N ALA A 32 -1.33 -9.54 -5.15
CA ALA A 32 0.02 -9.81 -5.67
C ALA A 32 0.97 -8.60 -5.53
N THR A 33 0.47 -7.38 -5.76
CA THR A 33 1.25 -6.15 -5.58
C THR A 33 1.53 -5.88 -4.10
N TRP A 34 0.58 -6.19 -3.21
CA TRP A 34 0.79 -6.12 -1.76
C TRP A 34 1.86 -7.10 -1.27
N MET A 35 1.85 -8.34 -1.75
CA MET A 35 2.87 -9.33 -1.42
C MET A 35 4.25 -8.85 -1.85
N ALA A 36 4.38 -8.36 -3.10
CA ALA A 36 5.64 -7.80 -3.58
C ALA A 36 6.07 -6.55 -2.78
N PHE A 37 5.12 -5.73 -2.32
CA PHE A 37 5.37 -4.62 -1.40
C PHE A 37 5.96 -5.08 -0.06
N VAL A 38 5.42 -6.15 0.51
CA VAL A 38 5.93 -6.75 1.76
C VAL A 38 7.31 -7.38 1.56
N GLU A 39 7.54 -8.09 0.46
CA GLU A 39 8.84 -8.68 0.12
C GLU A 39 9.94 -7.62 0.01
N LYS A 40 9.58 -6.42 -0.47
CA LYS A 40 10.46 -5.25 -0.60
C LYS A 40 10.70 -4.48 0.71
N ARG A 41 10.39 -5.08 1.86
CA ARG A 41 10.56 -4.49 3.21
C ARG A 41 11.93 -3.84 3.42
N ALA A 42 13.02 -4.53 3.08
CA ALA A 42 14.38 -4.02 3.28
C ALA A 42 14.65 -2.79 2.41
N ASP A 43 14.23 -2.83 1.13
CA ASP A 43 14.39 -1.73 0.18
C ASP A 43 13.57 -0.51 0.62
N ILE A 44 12.33 -0.70 1.09
CA ILE A 44 11.48 0.38 1.64
C ILE A 44 12.11 0.97 2.90
N GLN A 45 12.63 0.12 3.79
CA GLN A 45 13.33 0.56 5.00
C GLN A 45 14.60 1.35 4.71
N GLN A 46 15.31 1.02 3.63
CA GLN A 46 16.47 1.77 3.16
C GLN A 46 16.03 3.10 2.52
N LEU A 47 14.99 3.08 1.68
CA LEU A 47 14.43 4.26 1.02
C LEU A 47 14.11 5.37 2.03
N VAL A 48 13.39 5.04 3.10
CA VAL A 48 12.97 6.02 4.13
C VAL A 48 14.11 6.53 5.02
N ARG A 49 15.30 5.90 4.97
CA ARG A 49 16.49 6.33 5.72
C ARG A 49 17.54 7.02 4.85
N SER A 50 17.39 6.96 3.53
CA SER A 50 18.39 7.44 2.59
C SER A 50 18.41 8.98 2.54
N SER A 51 19.60 9.56 2.50
CA SER A 51 19.81 10.98 2.20
C SER A 51 19.67 11.30 0.71
N THR A 52 19.88 10.30 -0.15
CA THR A 52 19.72 10.36 -1.60
C THR A 52 18.77 9.25 -2.06
N PRO A 53 17.45 9.39 -1.81
CA PRO A 53 16.47 8.36 -2.12
C PRO A 53 16.24 8.25 -3.64
N SER A 54 16.27 7.03 -4.16
CA SER A 54 15.84 6.72 -5.52
C SER A 54 14.43 6.10 -5.50
N PRO A 55 13.54 6.40 -6.45
CA PRO A 55 12.24 5.74 -6.55
C PRO A 55 12.36 4.21 -6.54
N LEU A 56 11.48 3.54 -5.80
CA LEU A 56 11.34 2.09 -5.79
C LEU A 56 10.11 1.69 -6.62
N MET A 57 10.31 0.79 -7.57
CA MET A 57 9.27 0.29 -8.46
C MET A 57 8.85 -1.12 -8.06
N ILE A 58 7.54 -1.36 -7.95
CA ILE A 58 6.95 -2.66 -7.67
C ILE A 58 5.79 -2.85 -8.64
N GLN A 59 6.02 -3.55 -9.75
CA GLN A 59 5.07 -3.59 -10.87
C GLN A 59 4.74 -2.14 -11.29
N ASP A 60 3.47 -1.75 -11.28
CA ASP A 60 3.02 -0.39 -11.60
C ASP A 60 3.02 0.57 -10.39
N LEU A 61 3.32 0.09 -9.18
CA LEU A 61 3.41 0.90 -7.96
C LEU A 61 4.79 1.56 -7.87
N VAL A 62 4.80 2.89 -7.80
CA VAL A 62 5.99 3.72 -7.59
C VAL A 62 6.00 4.24 -6.16
N ILE A 63 7.10 4.05 -5.45
CA ILE A 63 7.31 4.52 -4.08
C ILE A 63 8.47 5.52 -4.08
N GLU A 64 8.18 6.77 -3.71
CA GLU A 64 9.15 7.86 -3.75
C GLU A 64 9.21 8.58 -2.41
N LEU A 65 10.41 8.94 -1.96
CA LEU A 65 10.56 9.90 -0.86
C LEU A 65 10.52 11.32 -1.45
N VAL A 66 9.61 12.15 -0.95
CA VAL A 66 9.36 13.50 -1.44
C VAL A 66 9.31 14.49 -0.27
N LYS A 67 9.75 15.72 -0.50
CA LYS A 67 9.62 16.80 0.49
C LYS A 67 8.38 17.63 0.20
N ILE A 68 7.53 17.78 1.22
CA ILE A 68 6.38 18.69 1.18
C ILE A 68 6.58 19.68 2.33
N ARG A 69 6.85 20.94 2.01
CA ARG A 69 7.14 22.00 2.99
C ARG A 69 8.28 21.59 3.94
N ASP A 70 9.38 21.11 3.38
CA ASP A 70 10.58 20.60 4.07
C ASP A 70 10.38 19.40 5.00
N VAL A 71 9.21 18.78 4.98
CA VAL A 71 8.93 17.54 5.70
C VAL A 71 8.99 16.36 4.73
N ASP A 72 9.74 15.33 5.12
CA ASP A 72 9.82 14.09 4.35
C ASP A 72 8.49 13.33 4.39
N ASN A 73 8.02 12.96 3.21
CA ASN A 73 6.82 12.20 2.97
C ASN A 73 7.14 11.08 1.97
N VAL A 74 6.33 10.04 2.00
CA VAL A 74 6.36 8.97 1.00
C VAL A 74 5.17 9.13 0.09
N LYS A 75 5.42 9.20 -1.21
CA LYS A 75 4.42 9.22 -2.26
C LYS A 75 4.31 7.81 -2.83
N LEU A 76 3.11 7.25 -2.76
CA LEU A 76 2.74 6.05 -3.51
C LEU A 76 1.98 6.48 -4.75
N SER A 77 2.46 6.08 -5.94
CA SER A 77 1.79 6.36 -7.21
C SER A 77 1.43 5.05 -7.88
N LEU A 78 0.19 4.93 -8.35
CA LEU A 78 -0.29 3.80 -9.13
C LEU A 78 -1.20 4.32 -10.23
N CYS A 79 -0.81 4.11 -11.48
CA CYS A 79 -1.43 4.74 -12.65
C CYS A 79 -1.49 6.28 -12.51
N ASP A 80 -2.68 6.87 -12.58
CA ASP A 80 -2.96 8.31 -12.47
C ASP A 80 -3.25 8.78 -11.03
N LYS A 81 -3.18 7.87 -10.06
CA LYS A 81 -3.52 8.14 -8.65
C LYS A 81 -2.29 8.15 -7.78
N CYS A 82 -2.31 8.99 -6.75
CA CYS A 82 -1.27 8.98 -5.73
C CYS A 82 -1.83 9.25 -4.35
N VAL A 83 -1.14 8.73 -3.34
CA VAL A 83 -1.39 9.02 -1.93
C VAL A 83 -0.06 9.39 -1.27
N TYR A 84 -0.14 10.29 -0.30
CA TYR A 84 1.00 10.78 0.46
C TYR A 84 0.87 10.36 1.91
N MET A 85 1.96 9.91 2.51
CA MET A 85 1.98 9.48 3.90
C MET A 85 3.33 9.74 4.55
N LYS A 86 3.39 9.67 5.88
CA LYS A 86 4.66 9.78 6.59
C LYS A 86 5.51 8.53 6.37
N PRO A 87 6.85 8.64 6.42
CA PRO A 87 7.74 7.47 6.41
C PRO A 87 7.40 6.44 7.51
N SER A 88 6.98 6.90 8.68
CA SER A 88 6.52 6.00 9.75
C SER A 88 5.23 5.24 9.39
N THR A 89 4.37 5.83 8.58
CA THR A 89 3.12 5.22 8.13
C THR A 89 3.37 4.08 7.15
N ILE A 90 4.24 4.25 6.15
CA ILE A 90 4.58 3.16 5.22
C ILE A 90 5.28 1.99 5.96
N LEU A 91 6.11 2.30 6.95
CA LEU A 91 6.74 1.27 7.79
C LEU A 91 5.71 0.55 8.68
N PHE A 92 4.67 1.25 9.13
CA PHE A 92 3.58 0.64 9.87
C PHE A 92 2.74 -0.28 8.98
N MET A 93 2.50 0.08 7.71
CA MET A 93 1.81 -0.79 6.77
C MET A 93 2.48 -2.16 6.63
N LEU A 94 3.82 -2.21 6.60
CA LEU A 94 4.56 -3.47 6.57
C LEU A 94 4.34 -4.35 7.83
N LYS A 95 3.89 -3.79 8.94
CA LYS A 95 3.52 -4.56 10.15
C LYS A 95 2.11 -5.17 10.04
N LEU A 96 1.31 -4.72 9.09
CA LEU A 96 -0.06 -5.20 8.86
C LEU A 96 -0.12 -6.42 7.94
N GLU A 97 1.02 -6.93 7.47
CA GLU A 97 1.15 -8.11 6.63
C GLU A 97 0.20 -9.24 7.06
N GLN A 98 0.34 -9.74 8.28
CA GLN A 98 -0.47 -10.85 8.79
C GLN A 98 -1.97 -10.48 8.90
N CYS A 99 -2.29 -9.23 9.23
CA CYS A 99 -3.68 -8.77 9.30
C CYS A 99 -4.33 -8.75 7.91
N VAL A 100 -3.60 -8.27 6.91
CA VAL A 100 -4.07 -8.20 5.52
C VAL A 100 -4.21 -9.60 4.94
N GLU A 101 -3.24 -10.50 5.16
CA GLU A 101 -3.32 -11.89 4.70
C GLU A 101 -4.51 -12.63 5.31
N HIS A 102 -4.73 -12.50 6.62
CA HIS A 102 -5.86 -13.15 7.28
C HIS A 102 -7.20 -12.63 6.73
N ALA A 103 -7.34 -11.32 6.59
CA ALA A 103 -8.56 -10.73 6.04
C ALA A 103 -8.77 -11.07 4.55
N PHE A 104 -7.69 -11.18 3.76
CA PHE A 104 -7.75 -11.65 2.38
C PHE A 104 -8.24 -13.09 2.28
N LEU A 105 -7.68 -14.00 3.09
CA LEU A 105 -8.10 -15.41 3.14
C LEU A 105 -9.56 -15.55 3.57
N PHE A 106 -9.96 -14.85 4.63
CA PHE A 106 -11.35 -14.87 5.11
C PHE A 106 -12.33 -14.43 4.02
N MET A 107 -12.04 -13.32 3.34
CA MET A 107 -12.89 -12.81 2.26
C MET A 107 -12.91 -13.72 1.04
N SER A 108 -11.80 -14.39 0.75
CA SER A 108 -11.69 -15.35 -0.35
C SER A 108 -12.52 -16.60 -0.09
N ILE A 109 -12.46 -17.16 1.13
CA ILE A 109 -13.28 -18.29 1.57
C ILE A 109 -14.77 -17.90 1.58
N TYR A 110 -15.10 -16.75 2.15
CA TYR A 110 -16.48 -16.26 2.18
C TYR A 110 -17.09 -16.14 0.78
N LYS A 111 -16.33 -15.64 -0.21
CA LYS A 111 -16.78 -15.62 -1.61
C LYS A 111 -16.99 -17.03 -2.17
N TYR A 112 -16.10 -17.97 -1.88
CA TYR A 112 -16.20 -19.33 -2.38
C TYR A 112 -17.42 -20.07 -1.80
N CYS A 113 -17.68 -19.94 -0.50
CA CYS A 113 -18.82 -20.59 0.16
C CYS A 113 -20.19 -19.98 -0.16
N LYS A 114 -20.25 -18.78 -0.77
CA LYS A 114 -21.50 -18.08 -1.13
C LYS A 114 -21.83 -18.14 -2.63
N ARG A 115 -20.98 -18.81 -3.43
CA ARG A 115 -21.30 -19.22 -4.80
C ARG A 115 -22.01 -20.57 -4.79
#